data_AF-A0A968TE67-F1
#
_entry.id   AF-A0A968TE67-F1
#
_cell.length_a   1.000
_cell.length_b   1.000
_cell.length_c   1.000
_cell.angle_alpha   90.00
_cell.angle_beta   90.00
_cell.angle_gamma   90.00
#
_symmetry.space_group_name_H-M   'P 1'
#
loop_
_entity.id
_entity.type
_entity.pdbx_description
1 polymer ?
#
loop_
_entity_poly.entity_id
_entity_poly.type
_entity_poly.pdbx_seq_one_letter_code
_entity_poly.pdbx_strand_id
1 'polypeptide(L)'
;MLLLLTLLHQPGVGGPEPLAIRDNSDQHHSALAALRAQIRTLAAARRCDWPPAYPSTATLRKDIQLLRQWGFLEDRMYRWGYYLGTAVLTRRELQVALNALASQAKFQADPQVRQIYKQLQYRLRGFHFETEGDSFYPVREIYQRSIEWTDPEEMVQRGENRRTLFHCIETLEVAIARGQPIEIFRTRAPYGNQQLGAQIAWPLQLLYSEIAWYLLLENCADGHLAVGRVSRYCDRCRVLDPGGRGLPAQQASLDRANRLLAAGWGLFLGEPEEQQAELADQLPLTAICVRFYPPISTFIAEGDRRHPRLRLRPGRKDPQTQQPVHLDFHIELPPRSHHEFLRWLQRYGGDVEVMAPAELRAEHRKRAMAIAQRYRV
;
A
#
# COMPACT_ATOMS: atom_id res chain seq x y z
N MET A 1 0.32 -16.09 32.48
CA MET A 1 -0.29 -15.07 31.59
C MET A 1 0.58 -13.83 31.36
N LEU A 2 1.14 -13.20 32.39
CA LEU A 2 1.92 -11.95 32.20
C LEU A 2 3.15 -12.12 31.30
N LEU A 3 3.85 -13.26 31.35
CA LEU A 3 4.94 -13.58 30.40
C LEU A 3 4.45 -13.55 28.93
N LEU A 4 3.36 -14.24 28.63
CA LEU A 4 2.76 -14.24 27.28
C LEU A 4 2.36 -12.83 26.84
N LEU A 5 1.71 -12.07 27.73
CA LEU A 5 1.34 -10.68 27.46
C LEU A 5 2.57 -9.80 27.20
N THR A 6 3.66 -9.98 27.94
CA THR A 6 4.91 -9.26 27.69
C THR A 6 5.47 -9.59 26.32
N LEU A 7 5.50 -10.87 25.93
CA LEU A 7 6.01 -11.27 24.61
C LEU A 7 5.10 -10.83 23.45
N LEU A 8 3.79 -10.66 23.69
CA LEU A 8 2.84 -10.09 22.73
C LEU A 8 3.03 -8.59 22.54
N HIS A 9 3.12 -7.83 23.65
CA HIS A 9 3.22 -6.36 23.60
C HIS A 9 4.63 -5.86 23.31
N GLN A 10 5.67 -6.66 23.59
CA GLN A 10 7.06 -6.31 23.37
C GLN A 10 7.83 -7.47 22.69
N PRO A 11 7.54 -7.76 21.41
CA PRO A 11 8.26 -8.79 20.67
C PRO A 11 9.73 -8.41 20.48
N GLY A 12 10.64 -9.34 20.81
CA GLY A 12 12.09 -9.14 20.75
C GLY A 12 12.73 -8.65 22.06
N VAL A 13 12.01 -8.71 23.18
CA VAL A 13 12.55 -8.35 24.50
C VAL A 13 13.78 -9.19 24.87
N GLY A 14 14.83 -8.52 25.36
CA GLY A 14 16.12 -9.16 25.66
C GLY A 14 17.01 -9.41 24.44
N GLY A 15 16.63 -8.85 23.28
CA GLY A 15 17.55 -8.66 22.15
C GLY A 15 18.33 -7.34 22.29
N PRO A 16 19.50 -7.22 21.65
CA PRO A 16 20.18 -5.95 21.52
C PRO A 16 19.31 -4.97 20.72
N GLU A 17 19.32 -3.67 21.06
CA GLU A 17 18.65 -2.67 20.22
C GLU A 17 19.29 -2.64 18.82
N PRO A 18 18.51 -2.73 17.72
CA PRO A 18 19.07 -2.85 16.38
C PRO A 18 19.85 -1.60 15.89
N LEU A 19 19.68 -0.45 16.55
CA LEU A 19 20.16 0.87 16.10
C LEU A 19 20.94 1.67 17.15
N ALA A 20 21.10 1.15 18.37
CA ALA A 20 22.00 1.76 19.33
C ALA A 20 23.46 1.49 18.88
N ILE A 21 24.25 2.56 18.78
CA ILE A 21 25.71 2.45 18.62
C ILE A 21 26.19 1.51 19.72
N ARG A 22 26.86 0.43 19.34
CA ARG A 22 27.43 -0.52 20.29
C ARG A 22 28.52 0.20 21.07
N ASP A 23 28.16 0.73 22.24
CA ASP A 23 29.17 0.99 23.26
C ASP A 23 29.77 -0.37 23.62
N ASN A 24 31.08 -0.51 23.38
CA ASN A 24 31.91 -1.63 23.79
C ASN A 24 32.01 -1.68 25.33
N SER A 25 30.88 -1.86 26.00
CA SER A 25 30.84 -2.22 27.40
C SER A 25 30.71 -3.75 27.47
N ASP A 26 31.69 -4.38 28.10
CA ASP A 26 31.76 -5.82 28.41
C ASP A 26 30.65 -6.31 29.38
N GLN A 27 29.50 -5.63 29.41
CA GLN A 27 28.36 -6.09 30.19
C GLN A 27 27.65 -7.21 29.44
N HIS A 28 27.79 -8.43 29.94
CA HIS A 28 27.04 -9.59 29.46
C HIS A 28 25.53 -9.28 29.43
N HIS A 29 24.99 -9.02 28.23
CA HIS A 29 23.58 -8.76 28.03
C HIS A 29 22.76 -10.02 28.40
N SER A 30 22.11 -9.99 29.55
CA SER A 30 21.24 -11.09 29.99
C SER A 30 19.81 -10.85 29.48
N ALA A 31 19.44 -11.53 28.40
CA ALA A 31 18.10 -11.47 27.81
C ALA A 31 16.99 -11.76 28.85
N LEU A 32 17.25 -12.66 29.80
CA LEU A 32 16.34 -12.99 30.90
C LEU A 32 16.17 -11.84 31.90
N ALA A 33 17.20 -11.03 32.13
CA ALA A 33 17.12 -9.86 33.01
C ALA A 33 16.24 -8.77 32.38
N ALA A 34 16.43 -8.51 31.09
CA ALA A 34 15.59 -7.58 30.33
C ALA A 34 14.13 -8.03 30.28
N LEU A 35 13.89 -9.32 30.01
CA LEU A 35 12.55 -9.91 30.05
C LEU A 35 11.92 -9.77 31.44
N ARG A 36 12.67 -10.07 32.51
CA ARG A 36 12.20 -9.91 33.90
C ARG A 36 11.78 -8.47 34.18
N ALA A 37 12.57 -7.49 33.76
CA ALA A 37 12.26 -6.08 33.97
C ALA A 37 10.93 -5.72 33.30
N GLN A 38 10.72 -6.12 32.04
CA GLN A 38 9.50 -5.78 31.30
C GLN A 38 8.25 -6.48 31.85
N ILE A 39 8.36 -7.74 32.28
CA ILE A 39 7.24 -8.43 32.94
C ILE A 39 6.84 -7.70 34.22
N ARG A 40 7.81 -7.17 34.99
CA ARG A 40 7.52 -6.41 36.22
C ARG A 40 6.89 -5.06 35.93
N THR A 41 7.36 -4.34 34.92
CA THR A 41 6.72 -3.10 34.46
C THR A 41 5.26 -3.35 34.09
N LEU A 42 4.99 -4.43 33.36
CA LEU A 42 3.63 -4.82 33.00
C LEU A 42 2.79 -5.23 34.22
N ALA A 43 3.37 -5.98 35.16
CA ALA A 43 2.71 -6.39 36.39
C ALA A 43 2.31 -5.19 37.25
N ALA A 44 3.21 -4.21 37.41
CA ALA A 44 2.94 -2.96 38.11
C ALA A 44 1.82 -2.15 37.44
N ALA A 45 1.86 -2.03 36.10
CA ALA A 45 0.81 -1.35 35.33
C ALA A 45 -0.57 -2.02 35.48
N ARG A 46 -0.60 -3.34 35.74
CA ARG A 46 -1.82 -4.12 35.99
C ARG A 46 -2.17 -4.27 37.47
N ARG A 47 -1.47 -3.56 38.37
CA ARG A 47 -1.66 -3.59 39.82
C ARG A 47 -1.56 -5.01 40.41
N CYS A 48 -0.70 -5.85 39.84
CA CYS A 48 -0.39 -7.15 40.40
C CYS A 48 0.60 -6.97 41.55
N ASP A 49 0.23 -7.39 42.75
CA ASP A 49 1.10 -7.33 43.91
C ASP A 49 2.06 -8.53 43.90
N TRP A 50 3.32 -8.27 43.54
CA TRP A 50 4.36 -9.28 43.40
C TRP A 50 5.48 -9.04 44.39
N PRO A 51 6.03 -10.11 45.01
CA PRO A 51 7.20 -9.98 45.86
C PRO A 51 8.37 -9.29 45.14
N PRO A 52 9.25 -8.55 45.85
CA PRO A 52 10.31 -7.75 45.25
C PRO A 52 11.33 -8.53 44.39
N ALA A 53 11.42 -9.85 44.53
CA ALA A 53 12.32 -10.71 43.76
C ALA A 53 11.60 -11.57 42.70
N TYR A 54 10.29 -11.42 42.55
CA TYR A 54 9.47 -12.21 41.63
C TYR A 54 9.28 -11.52 40.26
N PRO A 55 9.29 -12.27 39.14
CA PRO A 55 9.67 -13.68 39.03
C PRO A 55 11.19 -13.84 39.12
N SER A 56 11.64 -14.93 39.76
CA SER A 56 13.06 -15.28 39.79
C SER A 56 13.54 -15.72 38.39
N THR A 57 14.84 -15.65 38.13
CA THR A 57 15.42 -16.16 36.87
C THR A 57 15.13 -17.64 36.67
N ALA A 58 15.11 -18.44 37.73
CA ALA A 58 14.78 -19.86 37.67
C ALA A 58 13.31 -20.10 37.29
N THR A 59 12.40 -19.29 37.84
CA THR A 59 10.97 -19.31 37.48
C THR A 59 10.80 -18.97 35.99
N LEU A 60 11.42 -17.90 35.51
CA LEU A 60 11.34 -17.52 34.10
C LEU A 60 11.89 -18.60 33.16
N ARG A 61 12.97 -19.29 33.53
CA ARG A 61 13.49 -20.41 32.74
C ARG A 61 12.48 -21.56 32.64
N LYS A 62 11.83 -21.92 33.75
CA LYS A 62 10.77 -22.94 33.77
C LYS A 62 9.59 -22.53 32.90
N ASP A 63 9.16 -21.27 33.01
CA ASP A 63 8.04 -20.75 32.22
C ASP A 63 8.38 -20.74 30.72
N ILE A 64 9.59 -20.32 30.33
CA ILE A 64 10.05 -20.38 28.93
C ILE A 64 10.11 -21.83 28.43
N GLN A 65 10.58 -22.77 29.26
CA GLN A 65 10.60 -24.19 28.90
C GLN A 65 9.18 -24.72 28.69
N LEU A 66 8.22 -24.33 29.54
CA LEU A 66 6.81 -24.68 29.37
C LEU A 66 6.24 -24.11 28.07
N LEU A 67 6.55 -22.84 27.75
CA LEU A 67 6.15 -22.23 26.49
C LEU A 67 6.72 -22.95 25.26
N ARG A 68 7.93 -23.53 25.36
CA ARG A 68 8.49 -24.38 24.30
C ARG A 68 7.74 -25.70 24.16
N GLN A 69 7.45 -26.37 25.27
CA GLN A 69 6.70 -27.63 25.27
C GLN A 69 5.30 -27.47 24.67
N TRP A 70 4.67 -26.31 24.89
CA TRP A 70 3.35 -25.98 24.34
C TRP A 70 3.39 -25.39 22.93
N GLY A 71 4.57 -25.25 22.31
CA GLY A 71 4.72 -24.75 20.95
C GLY A 71 4.54 -23.24 20.78
N PHE A 72 4.44 -22.46 21.86
CA PHE A 72 4.43 -20.99 21.80
C PHE A 72 5.81 -20.40 21.48
N LEU A 73 6.87 -21.09 21.90
CA LEU A 73 8.25 -20.80 21.55
C LEU A 73 8.86 -22.02 20.85
N GLU A 74 9.80 -21.78 19.95
CA GLU A 74 10.54 -22.85 19.30
C GLU A 74 11.64 -23.40 20.22
N ASP A 75 11.99 -24.66 20.02
CA ASP A 75 13.12 -25.29 20.72
C ASP A 75 14.46 -24.85 20.11
N ARG A 76 14.79 -23.57 20.30
CA ARG A 76 16.05 -22.96 19.88
C ARG A 76 16.47 -21.85 20.83
N MET A 77 17.70 -21.38 20.65
CA MET A 77 18.24 -20.26 21.41
C MET A 77 17.80 -18.92 20.79
N TYR A 78 17.13 -18.08 21.58
CA TYR A 78 16.66 -16.75 21.19
C TYR A 78 17.76 -15.70 21.45
N ARG A 79 18.72 -15.58 20.52
CA ARG A 79 19.84 -14.61 20.62
C ARG A 79 19.41 -13.15 20.39
N TRP A 80 18.27 -12.94 19.73
CA TRP A 80 17.78 -11.62 19.29
C TRP A 80 16.50 -11.22 20.03
N GLY A 81 16.33 -11.73 21.24
CA GLY A 81 15.18 -11.49 22.11
C GLY A 81 14.03 -12.46 21.91
N TYR A 82 13.17 -12.54 22.92
CA TYR A 82 12.02 -13.45 22.96
C TYR A 82 10.83 -12.84 22.22
N TYR A 83 10.16 -13.66 21.42
CA TYR A 83 8.93 -13.30 20.73
C TYR A 83 8.08 -14.57 20.54
N LEU A 84 6.76 -14.40 20.48
CA LEU A 84 5.83 -15.49 20.18
C LEU A 84 5.84 -15.70 18.67
N GLY A 85 6.48 -16.78 18.21
CA GLY A 85 6.87 -16.97 16.82
C GLY A 85 5.73 -16.93 15.81
N THR A 86 5.18 -18.10 15.49
CA THR A 86 4.09 -18.33 14.55
C THR A 86 2.72 -18.24 15.22
N ALA A 87 2.60 -17.56 16.35
CA ALA A 87 1.41 -17.64 17.22
C ALA A 87 0.10 -17.23 16.53
N VAL A 88 0.17 -16.53 15.40
CA VAL A 88 -0.98 -16.18 14.54
C VAL A 88 -0.84 -16.73 13.10
N LEU A 89 0.38 -17.03 12.64
CA LEU A 89 0.67 -17.42 11.25
C LEU A 89 1.52 -18.68 11.25
N THR A 90 1.14 -19.72 10.51
CA THR A 90 2.02 -20.84 10.18
C THR A 90 3.33 -20.37 9.52
N ARG A 91 4.36 -21.23 9.48
CA ARG A 91 5.64 -20.90 8.84
C ARG A 91 5.46 -20.45 7.39
N ARG A 92 4.61 -21.14 6.64
CA ARG A 92 4.27 -20.82 5.26
C ARG A 92 3.57 -19.46 5.14
N GLU A 93 2.59 -19.18 6.00
CA GLU A 93 1.88 -17.89 6.00
C GLU A 93 2.83 -16.74 6.35
N LEU A 94 3.72 -16.93 7.32
CA LEU A 94 4.74 -15.95 7.68
C LEU A 94 5.72 -15.69 6.53
N GLN A 95 6.15 -16.73 5.81
CA GLN A 95 7.03 -16.58 4.64
C GLN A 95 6.35 -15.77 3.52
N VAL A 96 5.06 -16.04 3.25
CA VAL A 96 4.28 -15.27 2.26
C VAL A 96 4.16 -13.81 2.69
N ALA A 97 3.86 -13.54 3.96
CA ALA A 97 3.77 -12.18 4.49
C ALA A 97 5.11 -11.44 4.38
N LEU A 98 6.23 -12.08 4.72
CA LEU A 98 7.56 -11.49 4.61
C LEU A 98 7.94 -11.17 3.16
N ASN A 99 7.64 -12.04 2.19
CA ASN A 99 7.89 -11.77 0.78
C ASN A 99 7.08 -10.56 0.26
N ALA A 100 5.83 -10.40 0.73
CA ALA A 100 5.01 -9.24 0.41
C ALA A 100 5.60 -7.95 1.00
N LEU A 101 5.98 -7.95 2.28
CA LEU A 101 6.64 -6.82 2.94
C LEU A 101 7.98 -6.48 2.27
N ALA A 102 8.78 -7.48 1.91
CA ALA A 102 10.03 -7.30 1.19
C ALA A 102 9.81 -6.59 -0.16
N SER A 103 8.78 -7.00 -0.90
CA SER A 103 8.41 -6.40 -2.19
C SER A 103 8.03 -4.93 -2.05
N GLN A 104 7.19 -4.61 -1.06
CA GLN A 104 6.75 -3.25 -0.79
C GLN A 104 7.92 -2.36 -0.33
N ALA A 105 8.74 -2.85 0.62
CA ALA A 105 9.91 -2.14 1.12
C ALA A 105 10.95 -1.82 0.02
N LYS A 106 11.13 -2.75 -0.94
CA LYS A 106 12.13 -2.66 -2.00
C LYS A 106 11.65 -1.86 -3.22
N PHE A 107 10.46 -2.16 -3.75
CA PHE A 107 10.02 -1.61 -5.03
C PHE A 107 9.07 -0.42 -4.86
N GLN A 108 8.10 -0.51 -3.96
CA GLN A 108 7.19 0.61 -3.66
C GLN A 108 7.86 1.65 -2.75
N ALA A 109 9.01 1.30 -2.18
CA ALA A 109 9.85 2.14 -1.32
C ALA A 109 9.09 2.70 -0.11
N ASP A 110 8.13 1.93 0.42
CA ASP A 110 7.39 2.32 1.62
C ASP A 110 8.35 2.38 2.83
N PRO A 111 8.54 3.56 3.47
CA PRO A 111 9.51 3.73 4.55
C PRO A 111 9.14 2.94 5.81
N GLN A 112 7.85 2.88 6.15
CA GLN A 112 7.37 2.19 7.34
C GLN A 112 7.49 0.68 7.16
N VAL A 113 7.08 0.16 6.00
CA VAL A 113 7.24 -1.26 5.67
C VAL A 113 8.72 -1.65 5.61
N ARG A 114 9.60 -0.78 5.12
CA ARG A 114 11.05 -0.99 5.12
C ARG A 114 11.61 -1.13 6.53
N GLN A 115 11.20 -0.28 7.47
CA GLN A 115 11.63 -0.37 8.86
C GLN A 115 11.08 -1.63 9.54
N ILE A 116 9.79 -1.93 9.36
CA ILE A 116 9.15 -3.15 9.87
C ILE A 116 9.88 -4.38 9.33
N TYR A 117 10.15 -4.44 8.03
CA TYR A 117 10.83 -5.56 7.39
C TYR A 117 12.25 -5.76 7.96
N LYS A 118 13.04 -4.69 8.12
CA LYS A 118 14.37 -4.75 8.75
C LYS A 118 14.30 -5.30 10.18
N GLN A 119 13.34 -4.84 10.98
CA GLN A 119 13.13 -5.33 12.34
C GLN A 119 12.74 -6.81 12.37
N LEU A 120 11.86 -7.24 11.46
CA LEU A 120 11.45 -8.64 11.33
C LEU A 120 12.62 -9.52 10.90
N GLN A 121 13.44 -9.09 9.93
CA GLN A 121 14.65 -9.82 9.54
C GLN A 121 15.61 -10.03 10.72
N TYR A 122 15.77 -9.01 11.56
CA TYR A 122 16.60 -9.09 12.75
C TYR A 122 16.03 -10.06 13.80
N ARG A 123 14.73 -9.97 14.11
CA ARG A 123 14.07 -10.84 15.11
C ARG A 123 13.97 -12.30 14.66
N LEU A 124 13.71 -12.51 13.38
CA LEU A 124 13.55 -13.83 12.77
C LEU A 124 14.89 -14.44 12.31
N ARG A 125 16.05 -13.83 12.64
CA ARG A 125 17.35 -14.42 12.31
C ARG A 125 17.49 -15.84 12.89
N GLY A 126 17.91 -16.78 12.05
CA GLY A 126 18.02 -18.20 12.40
C GLY A 126 16.68 -18.91 12.62
N PHE A 127 15.56 -18.29 12.24
CA PHE A 127 14.27 -18.96 12.13
C PHE A 127 14.28 -19.74 10.82
N HIS A 128 14.05 -21.04 10.88
CA HIS A 128 14.14 -21.90 9.70
C HIS A 128 12.74 -22.05 9.12
N PHE A 129 12.52 -21.46 7.94
CA PHE A 129 11.33 -21.77 7.16
C PHE A 129 11.42 -23.18 6.57
N GLU A 130 10.31 -23.70 6.06
CA GLU A 130 10.20 -25.08 5.57
C GLU A 130 11.09 -25.36 4.34
N THR A 131 11.59 -24.33 3.66
CA THR A 131 12.46 -24.46 2.49
C THR A 131 13.91 -24.57 2.92
N GLU A 132 14.63 -25.61 2.48
CA GLU A 132 16.08 -25.70 2.63
C GLU A 132 16.75 -24.55 1.84
N GLY A 133 17.36 -23.59 2.55
CA GLY A 133 18.00 -22.42 1.94
C GLY A 133 17.96 -21.16 2.80
N ASP A 134 18.31 -20.00 2.22
CA ASP A 134 18.18 -18.71 2.89
C ASP A 134 16.71 -18.47 3.23
N SER A 135 16.44 -18.39 4.53
CA SER A 135 15.12 -18.18 5.12
C SER A 135 14.45 -16.87 4.67
N PHE A 136 15.19 -15.94 4.07
CA PHE A 136 14.67 -14.70 3.49
C PHE A 136 14.76 -14.63 1.97
N TYR A 137 14.98 -15.75 1.29
CA TYR A 137 14.97 -15.77 -0.17
C TYR A 137 13.57 -15.36 -0.70
N PRO A 138 13.46 -14.31 -1.52
CA PRO A 138 12.18 -13.81 -1.99
C PRO A 138 11.62 -14.74 -3.08
N VAL A 139 10.74 -15.65 -2.69
CA VAL A 139 10.07 -16.56 -3.63
C VAL A 139 9.06 -15.83 -4.52
N ARG A 140 8.51 -14.71 -4.06
CA ARG A 140 7.54 -13.88 -4.79
C ARG A 140 7.89 -12.41 -4.65
N GLU A 141 7.81 -11.68 -5.75
CA GLU A 141 8.01 -10.23 -5.77
C GLU A 141 6.84 -9.51 -6.46
N ILE A 142 6.37 -8.41 -5.88
CA ILE A 142 5.47 -7.45 -6.56
C ILE A 142 6.35 -6.37 -7.19
N TYR A 143 6.57 -6.47 -8.50
CA TYR A 143 7.51 -5.62 -9.23
C TYR A 143 6.84 -4.36 -9.79
N GLN A 144 6.52 -3.41 -8.89
CA GLN A 144 6.11 -2.07 -9.28
C GLN A 144 6.97 -1.05 -8.54
N ARG A 145 7.71 -0.23 -9.30
CA ARG A 145 8.70 0.68 -8.75
C ARG A 145 8.16 2.10 -8.63
N SER A 146 8.34 2.70 -7.45
CA SER A 146 8.12 4.13 -7.30
C SER A 146 9.10 4.89 -8.19
N ILE A 147 8.61 5.90 -8.92
CA ILE A 147 9.46 6.77 -9.74
C ILE A 147 10.04 7.95 -8.93
N GLU A 148 9.71 8.02 -7.64
CA GLU A 148 10.19 9.07 -6.75
C GLU A 148 10.69 8.50 -5.44
N TRP A 149 11.53 9.27 -4.77
CA TRP A 149 11.87 9.02 -3.39
C TRP A 149 10.64 9.18 -2.51
N THR A 150 10.45 8.22 -1.62
CA THR A 150 9.31 8.10 -0.71
C THR A 150 9.76 8.00 0.74
N ASP A 151 11.03 7.66 0.98
CA ASP A 151 11.64 7.51 2.30
C ASP A 151 12.42 8.79 2.68
N PRO A 152 11.96 9.54 3.71
CA PRO A 152 12.65 10.74 4.19
C PRO A 152 14.12 10.52 4.58
N GLU A 153 14.46 9.38 5.18
CA GLU A 153 15.84 9.08 5.57
C GLU A 153 16.73 8.90 4.34
N GLU A 154 16.23 8.17 3.33
CA GLU A 154 16.94 7.99 2.06
C GLU A 154 17.10 9.32 1.31
N MET A 155 16.08 10.18 1.32
CA MET A 155 16.16 11.52 0.74
C MET A 155 17.27 12.36 1.37
N VAL A 156 17.37 12.36 2.71
CA VAL A 156 18.40 13.10 3.45
C VAL A 156 19.79 12.55 3.14
N GLN A 157 19.96 11.23 3.16
CA GLN A 157 21.25 10.58 2.85
C GLN A 157 21.76 10.91 1.44
N ARG A 158 20.85 11.11 0.49
CA ARG A 158 21.18 11.47 -0.90
C ARG A 158 21.27 12.98 -1.15
N GLY A 159 20.99 13.82 -0.15
CA GLY A 159 20.94 15.29 -0.32
C GLY A 159 19.74 15.80 -1.13
N GLU A 160 18.72 14.96 -1.36
CA GLU A 160 17.50 15.28 -2.11
C GLU A 160 16.28 15.43 -1.18
N ASN A 161 16.43 16.10 -0.03
CA ASN A 161 15.30 16.28 0.88
C ASN A 161 14.23 17.22 0.28
N ARG A 162 13.15 16.62 -0.24
CA ARG A 162 12.04 17.31 -0.90
C ARG A 162 10.94 17.80 0.05
N ARG A 163 11.02 17.51 1.36
CA ARG A 163 10.03 17.92 2.38
C ARG A 163 8.58 17.69 1.94
N THR A 164 8.29 16.45 1.54
CA THR A 164 6.96 16.01 1.09
C THR A 164 6.15 15.44 2.25
N LEU A 165 4.86 15.18 2.01
CA LEU A 165 3.94 14.58 3.00
C LEU A 165 4.40 13.20 3.52
N PHE A 166 5.34 12.52 2.86
CA PHE A 166 5.99 11.32 3.39
C PHE A 166 6.69 11.55 4.75
N HIS A 167 7.09 12.79 5.07
CA HIS A 167 7.63 13.13 6.39
C HIS A 167 6.59 13.07 7.51
N CYS A 168 5.30 13.02 7.16
CA CYS A 168 4.18 12.95 8.10
C CYS A 168 3.37 11.67 7.92
N ILE A 169 3.96 10.61 7.33
CA ILE A 169 3.22 9.40 6.95
C ILE A 169 2.58 8.72 8.17
N GLU A 170 3.30 8.62 9.29
CA GLU A 170 2.78 8.03 10.53
C GLU A 170 1.57 8.82 11.06
N THR A 171 1.67 10.15 11.11
CA THR A 171 0.57 11.03 11.50
C THR A 171 -0.63 10.86 10.57
N LEU A 172 -0.38 10.74 9.27
CA LEU A 172 -1.41 10.54 8.25
C LEU A 172 -2.12 9.20 8.41
N GLU A 173 -1.40 8.10 8.61
CA GLU A 173 -1.98 6.77 8.82
C GLU A 173 -2.83 6.71 10.10
N VAL A 174 -2.36 7.34 11.19
CA VAL A 174 -3.14 7.46 12.43
C VAL A 174 -4.41 8.25 12.20
N ALA A 175 -4.34 9.36 11.46
CA ALA A 175 -5.51 10.18 11.14
C ALA A 175 -6.51 9.40 10.26
N ILE A 176 -6.04 8.63 9.27
CA ILE A 176 -6.88 7.73 8.45
C ILE A 176 -7.59 6.70 9.34
N ALA A 177 -6.82 5.99 10.18
CA ALA A 177 -7.34 4.92 11.02
C ALA A 177 -8.34 5.41 12.07
N ARG A 178 -8.21 6.65 12.55
CA ARG A 178 -9.11 7.27 13.52
C ARG A 178 -10.24 8.07 12.87
N GLY A 179 -10.22 8.23 11.55
CA GLY A 179 -11.17 9.09 10.83
C GLY A 179 -11.10 10.54 11.32
N GLN A 180 -9.90 11.11 11.41
CA GLN A 180 -9.64 12.48 11.86
C GLN A 180 -9.36 13.40 10.65
N PRO A 181 -9.84 14.66 10.66
CA PRO A 181 -9.59 15.57 9.56
C PRO A 181 -8.18 16.15 9.68
N ILE A 182 -7.53 16.34 8.53
CA ILE A 182 -6.21 16.92 8.43
C ILE A 182 -6.21 18.17 7.58
N GLU A 183 -5.35 19.10 7.93
CA GLU A 183 -4.92 20.19 7.06
C GLU A 183 -3.60 19.79 6.40
N ILE A 184 -3.60 19.78 5.07
CA ILE A 184 -2.40 19.52 4.25
C ILE A 184 -2.23 20.62 3.21
N PHE A 185 -0.99 20.84 2.78
CA PHE A 185 -0.67 21.93 1.86
C PHE A 185 -0.10 21.42 0.54
N ARG A 186 -0.78 21.75 -0.56
CA ARG A 186 -0.35 21.38 -1.92
C ARG A 186 0.59 22.45 -2.48
N THR A 187 1.79 22.05 -2.85
CA THR A 187 2.82 22.97 -3.38
C THR A 187 2.99 22.88 -4.90
N ARG A 188 2.52 21.79 -5.53
CA ARG A 188 2.73 21.54 -6.96
C ARG A 188 1.45 21.08 -7.67
N ALA A 189 1.17 21.71 -8.81
CA ALA A 189 0.08 21.38 -9.73
C ALA A 189 0.59 21.41 -11.18
N PRO A 190 1.49 20.49 -11.59
CA PRO A 190 2.16 20.54 -12.89
C PRO A 190 1.23 20.46 -14.11
N TYR A 191 -0.04 20.07 -13.90
CA TYR A 191 -1.04 19.91 -14.96
C TYR A 191 -2.15 20.97 -14.91
N GLY A 192 -1.93 22.10 -14.23
CA GLY A 192 -2.72 23.33 -14.37
C GLY A 192 -4.11 23.37 -13.71
N ASN A 193 -4.71 22.22 -13.36
CA ASN A 193 -6.12 22.16 -12.95
C ASN A 193 -6.36 21.90 -11.46
N GLN A 194 -5.38 22.21 -10.59
CA GLN A 194 -5.45 21.81 -9.18
C GLN A 194 -5.17 23.00 -8.27
N GLN A 195 -6.05 23.20 -7.27
CA GLN A 195 -5.87 24.22 -6.25
C GLN A 195 -4.56 23.99 -5.49
N LEU A 196 -3.71 25.00 -5.51
CA LEU A 196 -2.54 25.11 -4.66
C LEU A 196 -2.96 25.72 -3.32
N GLY A 197 -2.25 25.41 -2.26
CA GLY A 197 -2.52 25.96 -0.93
C GLY A 197 -2.97 24.93 0.09
N ALA A 198 -3.47 25.45 1.20
CA ALA A 198 -4.01 24.63 2.29
C ALA A 198 -5.36 24.04 1.88
N GLN A 199 -5.56 22.78 2.21
CA GLN A 199 -6.83 22.09 2.08
C GLN A 199 -7.10 21.31 3.36
N ILE A 200 -8.36 21.29 3.76
CA ILE A 200 -8.84 20.55 4.92
C ILE A 200 -9.66 19.37 4.41
N ALA A 201 -9.23 18.16 4.74
CA ALA A 201 -9.83 16.95 4.21
C ALA A 201 -9.82 15.80 5.22
N TRP A 202 -10.76 14.89 5.05
CA TRP A 202 -10.72 13.57 5.66
C TRP A 202 -9.81 12.67 4.81
N PRO A 203 -8.64 12.24 5.30
CA PRO A 203 -7.81 11.29 4.59
C PRO A 203 -8.47 9.91 4.69
N LEU A 204 -8.68 9.23 3.56
CA LEU A 204 -9.43 7.96 3.53
C LEU A 204 -8.54 6.73 3.39
N GLN A 205 -7.55 6.80 2.49
CA GLN A 205 -6.68 5.67 2.20
C GLN A 205 -5.41 6.10 1.44
N LEU A 206 -4.31 5.41 1.68
CA LEU A 206 -3.11 5.47 0.84
C LEU A 206 -3.18 4.41 -0.25
N LEU A 207 -2.96 4.81 -1.49
CA LEU A 207 -3.05 3.96 -2.68
C LEU A 207 -1.71 3.98 -3.42
N TYR A 208 -1.09 2.81 -3.61
CA TYR A 208 -0.01 2.68 -4.58
C TYR A 208 -0.62 2.35 -5.95
N SER A 209 -0.36 3.17 -6.97
CA SER A 209 -0.88 2.94 -8.32
C SER A 209 0.17 3.25 -9.38
N GLU A 210 0.48 2.22 -10.17
CA GLU A 210 1.49 2.14 -11.23
C GLU A 210 2.92 2.50 -10.79
N ILE A 211 3.13 3.75 -10.39
CA ILE A 211 4.44 4.42 -10.27
C ILE A 211 4.60 5.26 -8.99
N ALA A 212 3.54 5.45 -8.19
CA ALA A 212 3.58 6.37 -7.06
C ALA A 212 2.51 6.08 -6.01
N TRP A 213 2.69 6.70 -4.84
CA TRP A 213 1.70 6.76 -3.77
C TRP A 213 0.76 7.95 -3.92
N TYR A 214 -0.52 7.70 -3.70
CA TYR A 214 -1.60 8.67 -3.73
C TYR A 214 -2.38 8.62 -2.42
N LEU A 215 -2.88 9.77 -2.01
CA LEU A 215 -3.81 9.92 -0.90
C LEU A 215 -5.21 10.11 -1.50
N LEU A 216 -6.11 9.18 -1.19
CA LEU A 216 -7.53 9.35 -1.36
C LEU A 216 -8.06 10.20 -0.21
N LEU A 217 -8.77 11.27 -0.52
CA LEU A 217 -9.26 12.25 0.44
C LEU A 217 -10.68 12.68 0.11
N GLU A 218 -11.40 13.12 1.14
CA GLU A 218 -12.69 13.79 1.04
C GLU A 218 -12.57 15.21 1.58
N ASN A 219 -12.90 16.21 0.79
CA ASN A 219 -12.91 17.60 1.24
C ASN A 219 -13.95 17.79 2.35
N CYS A 220 -13.54 18.42 3.47
CA CYS A 220 -14.43 18.61 4.60
C CYS A 220 -15.56 19.62 4.33
N ALA A 221 -15.40 20.54 3.37
CA ALA A 221 -16.35 21.61 3.10
C ALA A 221 -17.55 21.15 2.27
N ASP A 222 -17.32 20.31 1.25
CA ASP A 222 -18.31 19.93 0.24
C ASP A 222 -18.46 18.42 0.05
N GLY A 223 -17.65 17.61 0.74
CA GLY A 223 -17.67 16.15 0.62
C GLY A 223 -17.09 15.62 -0.70
N HIS A 224 -16.39 16.47 -1.48
CA HIS A 224 -15.79 16.07 -2.74
C HIS A 224 -14.68 15.04 -2.54
N LEU A 225 -14.76 13.92 -3.25
CA LEU A 225 -13.75 12.86 -3.20
C LEU A 225 -12.67 13.12 -4.25
N ALA A 226 -11.40 13.08 -3.84
CA ALA A 226 -10.29 13.30 -4.76
C ALA A 226 -9.09 12.41 -4.44
N VAL A 227 -8.26 12.17 -5.46
CA VAL A 227 -7.00 11.43 -5.31
C VAL A 227 -5.84 12.36 -5.63
N GLY A 228 -4.94 12.55 -4.65
CA GLY A 228 -3.78 13.42 -4.75
C GLY A 228 -2.48 12.65 -4.56
N ARG A 229 -1.52 12.80 -5.48
CA ARG A 229 -0.19 12.18 -5.32
C ARG A 229 0.50 12.73 -4.07
N VAL A 230 0.97 11.85 -3.18
CA VAL A 230 1.52 12.20 -1.85
C VAL A 230 2.67 13.20 -1.97
N SER A 231 3.55 13.02 -2.95
CA SER A 231 4.71 13.89 -3.18
C SER A 231 4.39 15.31 -3.66
N ARG A 232 3.13 15.61 -4.00
CA ARG A 232 2.69 16.97 -4.38
C ARG A 232 2.27 17.82 -3.17
N TYR A 233 2.16 17.18 -2.01
CA TYR A 233 1.93 17.83 -0.73
C TYR A 233 3.26 17.98 0.01
N CYS A 234 3.45 19.11 0.69
CA CYS A 234 4.62 19.27 1.55
C CYS A 234 4.45 18.57 2.90
N ASP A 235 5.49 18.64 3.73
CA ASP A 235 5.58 18.15 5.11
C ASP A 235 4.69 18.89 6.13
N ARG A 236 3.68 19.65 5.66
CA ARG A 236 2.68 20.28 6.54
C ARG A 236 1.46 19.37 6.61
N CYS A 237 1.33 18.65 7.73
CA CYS A 237 0.18 17.83 8.07
C CYS A 237 -0.25 18.12 9.51
N ARG A 238 -1.42 18.73 9.70
CA ARG A 238 -1.96 19.06 11.02
C ARG A 238 -3.31 18.37 11.22
N VAL A 239 -3.43 17.56 12.26
CA VAL A 239 -4.72 16.99 12.69
C VAL A 239 -5.54 18.09 13.36
N LEU A 240 -6.78 18.31 12.92
CA LEU A 240 -7.61 19.43 13.37
C LEU A 240 -8.59 19.05 14.48
N ASP A 241 -9.28 17.92 14.32
CA ASP A 241 -10.26 17.42 15.29
C ASP A 241 -9.81 16.04 15.83
N PRO A 242 -9.34 15.98 17.08
CA PRO A 242 -8.96 14.72 17.70
C PRO A 242 -10.12 13.74 17.88
N GLY A 243 -11.37 14.23 17.96
CA GLY A 243 -12.56 13.40 18.10
C GLY A 243 -12.91 12.64 16.82
N GLY A 244 -12.65 13.25 15.67
CA GLY A 244 -12.89 12.68 14.36
C GLY A 244 -14.38 12.39 14.09
N ARG A 245 -14.67 11.79 12.94
CA ARG A 245 -16.04 11.44 12.54
C ARG A 245 -16.48 10.02 12.88
N GLY A 246 -15.59 9.23 13.47
CA GLY A 246 -15.80 7.83 13.80
C GLY A 246 -15.66 6.88 12.59
N LEU A 247 -15.40 5.60 12.90
CA LEU A 247 -15.16 4.55 11.90
C LEU A 247 -16.34 4.31 10.94
N PRO A 248 -17.62 4.32 11.37
CA PRO A 248 -18.72 4.08 10.43
C PRO A 248 -18.81 5.14 9.32
N ALA A 249 -18.68 6.42 9.66
CA ALA A 249 -18.70 7.49 8.67
C ALA A 249 -17.44 7.47 7.77
N GLN A 250 -16.29 7.14 8.36
CA GLN A 250 -15.04 6.95 7.61
C GLN A 250 -15.17 5.83 6.57
N GLN A 251 -15.69 4.66 6.98
CA GLN A 251 -15.89 3.51 6.11
C GLN A 251 -16.92 3.81 5.02
N ALA A 252 -18.05 4.44 5.36
CA ALA A 252 -19.07 4.80 4.38
C ALA A 252 -18.51 5.74 3.28
N SER A 253 -17.62 6.67 3.65
CA SER A 253 -16.96 7.52 2.66
C SER A 253 -15.96 6.76 1.80
N LEU A 254 -15.16 5.89 2.42
CA LEU A 254 -14.24 5.02 1.69
C LEU A 254 -14.98 4.10 0.70
N ASP A 255 -16.15 3.57 1.09
CA ASP A 255 -16.97 2.71 0.22
C ASP A 255 -17.51 3.50 -0.99
N ARG A 256 -17.95 4.75 -0.80
CA ARG A 256 -18.32 5.64 -1.92
C ARG A 256 -17.15 5.85 -2.88
N ALA A 257 -15.97 6.14 -2.36
CA ALA A 257 -14.77 6.31 -3.19
C ALA A 257 -14.38 5.04 -3.93
N ASN A 258 -14.42 3.88 -3.26
CA ASN A 258 -14.13 2.58 -3.87
C ASN A 258 -15.14 2.23 -4.97
N ARG A 259 -16.42 2.59 -4.78
CA ARG A 259 -17.46 2.43 -5.82
C ARG A 259 -17.12 3.25 -7.06
N LEU A 260 -16.71 4.50 -6.90
CA LEU A 260 -16.27 5.37 -8.00
C LEU A 260 -15.01 4.81 -8.68
N LEU A 261 -14.02 4.33 -7.92
CA LEU A 261 -12.81 3.71 -8.47
C LEU A 261 -13.14 2.45 -9.27
N ALA A 262 -14.03 1.60 -8.77
CA ALA A 262 -14.41 0.34 -9.40
C ALA A 262 -15.26 0.51 -10.65
N ALA A 263 -16.06 1.59 -10.72
CA ALA A 263 -16.92 1.90 -11.87
C ALA A 263 -16.19 2.70 -12.97
N GLY A 264 -15.12 3.40 -12.61
CA GLY A 264 -14.34 4.23 -13.52
C GLY A 264 -13.09 3.55 -14.08
N TRP A 265 -12.28 4.35 -14.78
CA TRP A 265 -10.96 3.95 -15.25
C TRP A 265 -9.91 4.94 -14.75
N GLY A 266 -8.95 4.46 -13.97
CA GLY A 266 -7.88 5.28 -13.40
C GLY A 266 -8.17 5.79 -11.99
N LEU A 267 -7.65 6.96 -11.64
CA LEU A 267 -7.70 7.54 -10.30
C LEU A 267 -8.55 8.82 -10.22
N PHE A 268 -9.01 9.35 -11.35
CA PHE A 268 -9.85 10.54 -11.37
C PHE A 268 -11.30 10.19 -11.00
N LEU A 269 -11.75 10.70 -9.86
CA LEU A 269 -13.08 10.40 -9.31
C LEU A 269 -14.21 11.28 -9.85
N GLY A 270 -13.90 12.28 -10.70
CA GLY A 270 -14.88 13.22 -11.25
C GLY A 270 -15.03 14.48 -10.41
N GLU A 271 -15.76 15.44 -10.97
CA GLU A 271 -16.19 16.64 -10.25
C GLU A 271 -17.37 16.35 -9.30
N PRO A 272 -17.68 17.22 -8.32
CA PRO A 272 -18.71 16.94 -7.31
C PRO A 272 -20.07 16.54 -7.89
N GLU A 273 -20.53 17.22 -8.95
CA GLU A 273 -21.80 16.94 -9.63
C GLU A 273 -21.80 15.55 -10.29
N GLU A 274 -20.69 15.19 -10.96
CA GLU A 274 -20.54 13.87 -11.58
C GLU A 274 -20.54 12.77 -10.52
N GLN A 275 -19.85 12.98 -9.39
CA GLN A 275 -19.80 12.03 -8.29
C GLN A 275 -21.19 11.80 -7.69
N GLN A 276 -21.94 12.87 -7.44
CA GLN A 276 -23.29 12.78 -6.88
C GLN A 276 -24.22 12.02 -7.83
N ALA A 277 -24.19 12.34 -9.13
CA ALA A 277 -24.98 11.64 -10.12
C ALA A 277 -24.59 10.16 -10.26
N GLU A 278 -23.29 9.84 -10.23
CA GLU A 278 -22.81 8.45 -10.36
C GLU A 278 -23.15 7.61 -9.14
N LEU A 279 -22.98 8.16 -7.94
CA LEU A 279 -23.33 7.47 -6.68
C LEU A 279 -24.84 7.25 -6.54
N ALA A 280 -25.65 8.10 -7.17
CA ALA A 280 -27.10 7.96 -7.28
C ALA A 280 -27.56 7.06 -8.46
N ASP A 281 -26.63 6.46 -9.21
CA ASP A 281 -26.90 5.67 -10.43
C ASP A 281 -27.65 6.45 -11.53
N GLN A 282 -27.51 7.77 -11.54
CA GLN A 282 -28.14 8.68 -12.51
C GLN A 282 -27.20 9.08 -13.64
N LEU A 283 -25.89 8.89 -13.47
CA LEU A 283 -24.91 9.24 -14.49
C LEU A 283 -24.92 8.21 -15.62
N PRO A 284 -25.23 8.60 -16.88
CA PRO A 284 -25.24 7.67 -18.00
C PRO A 284 -23.83 7.17 -18.30
N LEU A 285 -23.70 5.86 -18.42
CA LEU A 285 -22.46 5.23 -18.86
C LEU A 285 -22.35 5.30 -20.37
N THR A 286 -21.14 5.55 -20.85
CA THR A 286 -20.83 5.55 -22.27
C THR A 286 -20.35 4.16 -22.67
N ALA A 287 -21.05 3.54 -23.63
CA ALA A 287 -20.60 2.30 -24.25
C ALA A 287 -19.44 2.59 -25.20
N ILE A 288 -18.28 2.03 -24.90
CA ILE A 288 -17.03 2.20 -25.63
C ILE A 288 -16.67 0.88 -26.28
N CYS A 289 -16.33 0.95 -27.57
CA CYS A 289 -15.85 -0.19 -28.35
C CYS A 289 -14.48 0.14 -28.92
N VAL A 290 -13.50 -0.70 -28.63
CA VAL A 290 -12.13 -0.58 -29.09
C VAL A 290 -11.72 -1.88 -29.76
N ARG A 291 -11.05 -1.79 -30.89
CA ARG A 291 -10.49 -2.93 -31.60
C ARG A 291 -8.99 -2.98 -31.38
N PHE A 292 -8.51 -4.15 -30.96
CA PHE A 292 -7.08 -4.46 -30.84
C PHE A 292 -6.65 -5.40 -31.95
N TYR A 293 -5.52 -5.12 -32.57
CA TYR A 293 -4.93 -5.91 -33.63
C TYR A 293 -3.76 -6.77 -33.11
N PRO A 294 -3.37 -7.86 -33.80
CA PRO A 294 -2.13 -8.57 -33.50
C PRO A 294 -0.92 -7.63 -33.59
N PRO A 295 0.11 -7.82 -32.74
CA PRO A 295 0.25 -8.91 -31.78
C PRO A 295 -0.44 -8.67 -30.43
N ILE A 296 -0.93 -7.45 -30.14
CA ILE A 296 -1.42 -7.10 -28.79
C ILE A 296 -2.78 -7.71 -28.45
N SER A 297 -3.60 -8.03 -29.45
CA SER A 297 -4.94 -8.61 -29.26
C SER A 297 -4.92 -9.88 -28.38
N THR A 298 -3.90 -10.74 -28.49
CA THR A 298 -3.75 -11.93 -27.63
C THR A 298 -3.50 -11.55 -26.16
N PHE A 299 -2.62 -10.59 -25.91
CA PHE A 299 -2.34 -10.09 -24.55
C PHE A 299 -3.57 -9.40 -23.91
N ILE A 300 -4.38 -8.71 -24.72
CA ILE A 300 -5.63 -8.11 -24.23
C ILE A 300 -6.66 -9.20 -23.92
N ALA A 301 -6.71 -10.28 -24.71
CA ALA A 301 -7.60 -11.42 -24.47
C ALA A 301 -7.34 -12.11 -23.11
N GLU A 302 -6.09 -12.15 -22.66
CA GLU A 302 -5.70 -12.69 -21.34
C GLU A 302 -6.17 -11.80 -20.17
N GLY A 303 -6.49 -10.53 -20.42
CA GLY A 303 -6.82 -9.53 -19.40
C GLY A 303 -8.31 -9.37 -19.11
N ASP A 304 -9.08 -10.46 -19.03
CA ASP A 304 -10.55 -10.43 -18.83
C ASP A 304 -10.99 -9.83 -17.49
N ARG A 305 -10.10 -9.77 -16.49
CA ARG A 305 -10.36 -9.19 -15.15
C ARG A 305 -9.98 -7.71 -15.01
N ARG A 306 -9.61 -7.02 -16.09
CA ARG A 306 -9.17 -5.59 -16.03
C ARG A 306 -10.26 -4.65 -15.53
N HIS A 307 -11.53 -4.93 -15.81
CA HIS A 307 -12.65 -4.11 -15.37
C HIS A 307 -13.91 -4.97 -15.22
N PRO A 308 -14.76 -4.77 -14.19
CA PRO A 308 -15.93 -5.61 -13.94
C PRO A 308 -16.95 -5.65 -15.10
N ARG A 309 -17.06 -4.56 -15.87
CA ARG A 309 -17.98 -4.43 -17.02
C ARG A 309 -17.35 -4.79 -18.37
N LEU A 310 -16.14 -5.34 -18.38
CA LEU A 310 -15.43 -5.68 -19.62
C LEU A 310 -16.09 -6.87 -20.33
N ARG A 311 -16.27 -6.75 -21.64
CA ARG A 311 -16.64 -7.84 -22.53
C ARG A 311 -15.68 -7.91 -23.71
N LEU A 312 -15.09 -9.08 -23.94
CA LEU A 312 -14.15 -9.33 -25.02
C LEU A 312 -14.82 -10.19 -26.09
N ARG A 313 -14.65 -9.82 -27.37
CA ARG A 313 -15.21 -10.56 -28.51
C ARG A 313 -14.13 -10.77 -29.58
N PRO A 314 -13.69 -12.01 -29.85
CA PRO A 314 -12.74 -12.26 -30.92
C PRO A 314 -13.37 -11.98 -32.28
N GLY A 315 -12.61 -11.35 -33.16
CA GLY A 315 -13.01 -11.09 -34.54
C GLY A 315 -12.97 -12.33 -35.43
N ARG A 316 -13.13 -12.10 -36.74
CA ARG A 316 -13.00 -13.14 -37.76
C ARG A 316 -11.62 -13.81 -37.65
N LYS A 317 -11.58 -15.14 -37.80
CA LYS A 317 -10.33 -15.89 -37.87
C LYS A 317 -9.68 -15.75 -39.24
N ASP A 318 -8.38 -15.59 -39.24
CA ASP A 318 -7.56 -15.72 -40.43
C ASP A 318 -7.62 -17.18 -40.93
N PRO A 319 -7.91 -17.43 -42.23
CA PRO A 319 -7.97 -18.78 -42.78
C PRO A 319 -6.66 -19.58 -42.64
N GLN A 320 -5.51 -18.90 -42.71
CA GLN A 320 -4.18 -19.52 -42.70
C GLN A 320 -3.71 -19.81 -41.27
N THR A 321 -3.88 -18.87 -40.35
CA THR A 321 -3.38 -19.01 -38.96
C THR A 321 -4.41 -19.53 -37.98
N GLN A 322 -5.70 -19.54 -38.36
CA GLN A 322 -6.86 -19.86 -37.50
C GLN A 322 -6.97 -18.97 -36.26
N GLN A 323 -6.20 -17.89 -36.17
CA GLN A 323 -6.25 -16.91 -35.08
C GLN A 323 -7.15 -15.72 -35.44
N PRO A 324 -7.79 -15.06 -34.45
CA PRO A 324 -8.57 -13.85 -34.71
C PRO A 324 -7.70 -12.73 -35.28
N VAL A 325 -8.16 -12.08 -36.36
CA VAL A 325 -7.46 -10.93 -36.97
C VAL A 325 -7.57 -9.65 -36.12
N HIS A 326 -8.48 -9.64 -35.14
CA HIS A 326 -8.62 -8.59 -34.13
C HIS A 326 -9.40 -9.12 -32.92
N LEU A 327 -9.41 -8.32 -31.85
CA LEU A 327 -10.22 -8.51 -30.66
C LEU A 327 -11.01 -7.22 -30.39
N ASP A 328 -12.33 -7.31 -30.28
CA ASP A 328 -13.18 -6.20 -29.90
C ASP A 328 -13.37 -6.16 -28.38
N PHE A 329 -12.90 -5.08 -27.77
CA PHE A 329 -12.98 -4.74 -26.36
C PHE A 329 -14.16 -3.80 -26.13
N HIS A 330 -15.17 -4.27 -25.39
CA HIS A 330 -16.37 -3.53 -25.07
C HIS A 330 -16.40 -3.23 -23.57
N ILE A 331 -16.62 -1.97 -23.22
CA ILE A 331 -16.69 -1.51 -21.84
C ILE A 331 -17.67 -0.36 -21.70
N GLU A 332 -18.31 -0.25 -20.55
CA GLU A 332 -19.17 0.88 -20.18
C GLU A 332 -18.48 1.69 -19.08
N LEU A 333 -18.16 2.95 -19.37
CA LEU A 333 -17.43 3.84 -18.46
C LEU A 333 -18.18 5.16 -18.25
N PRO A 334 -18.06 5.80 -17.07
CA PRO A 334 -18.57 7.14 -16.87
C PRO A 334 -17.72 8.18 -17.64
N PRO A 335 -18.29 9.30 -18.10
CA PRO A 335 -17.58 10.32 -18.90
C PRO A 335 -16.26 10.79 -18.31
N ARG A 336 -16.19 11.01 -16.98
CA ARG A 336 -14.95 11.36 -16.26
C ARG A 336 -13.76 10.42 -16.54
N SER A 337 -14.02 9.15 -16.86
CA SER A 337 -12.98 8.13 -17.06
C SER A 337 -12.39 8.14 -18.46
N HIS A 338 -13.04 8.82 -19.42
CA HIS A 338 -12.67 8.77 -20.83
C HIS A 338 -11.22 9.20 -21.09
N HIS A 339 -10.78 10.28 -20.45
CA HIS A 339 -9.43 10.80 -20.65
C HIS A 339 -8.35 9.79 -20.21
N GLU A 340 -8.52 9.18 -19.05
CA GLU A 340 -7.58 8.19 -18.51
C GLU A 340 -7.61 6.89 -19.31
N PHE A 341 -8.80 6.46 -19.75
CA PHE A 341 -8.95 5.32 -20.65
C PHE A 341 -8.21 5.55 -21.98
N LEU A 342 -8.37 6.72 -22.60
CA LEU A 342 -7.62 7.09 -23.80
C LEU A 342 -6.11 7.12 -23.57
N ARG A 343 -5.63 7.59 -22.40
CA ARG A 343 -4.20 7.53 -22.05
C ARG A 343 -3.69 6.10 -21.93
N TRP A 344 -4.50 5.19 -21.41
CA TRP A 344 -4.15 3.77 -21.37
C TRP A 344 -4.06 3.17 -22.79
N LEU A 345 -5.03 3.45 -23.67
CA LEU A 345 -5.01 2.96 -25.06
C LEU A 345 -3.77 3.40 -25.83
N GLN A 346 -3.29 4.63 -25.60
CA GLN A 346 -2.10 5.16 -26.28
C GLN A 346 -0.83 4.31 -26.08
N ARG A 347 -0.78 3.47 -25.03
CA ARG A 347 0.33 2.54 -24.79
C ARG A 347 0.49 1.51 -25.91
N TYR A 348 -0.56 1.27 -26.69
CA TYR A 348 -0.59 0.26 -27.74
C TYR A 348 -0.39 0.83 -29.15
N GLY A 349 -0.16 2.15 -29.28
CA GLY A 349 0.26 2.78 -30.53
C GLY A 349 -0.68 2.49 -31.71
N GLY A 350 -0.12 1.91 -32.77
CA GLY A 350 -0.84 1.59 -34.01
C GLY A 350 -1.70 0.32 -33.95
N ASP A 351 -1.57 -0.48 -32.89
CA ASP A 351 -2.25 -1.78 -32.77
C ASP A 351 -3.65 -1.66 -32.15
N VAL A 352 -4.17 -0.43 -32.04
CA VAL A 352 -5.45 -0.13 -31.41
C VAL A 352 -6.25 0.90 -32.20
N GLU A 353 -7.54 0.65 -32.32
CA GLU A 353 -8.49 1.53 -32.97
C GLU A 353 -9.74 1.73 -32.11
N VAL A 354 -10.09 2.98 -31.82
CA VAL A 354 -11.34 3.29 -31.13
C VAL A 354 -12.47 3.31 -32.14
N MET A 355 -13.44 2.41 -31.99
CA MET A 355 -14.57 2.28 -32.92
C MET A 355 -15.74 3.17 -32.51
N ALA A 356 -16.04 3.23 -31.20
CA ALA A 356 -17.13 4.02 -30.63
C ALA A 356 -16.80 4.46 -29.19
N PRO A 357 -17.39 5.59 -28.72
CA PRO A 357 -18.22 6.54 -29.46
C PRO A 357 -17.40 7.42 -30.42
N ALA A 358 -18.08 8.13 -31.32
CA ALA A 358 -17.45 8.95 -32.36
C ALA A 358 -16.51 10.02 -31.80
N GLU A 359 -16.86 10.59 -30.64
CA GLU A 359 -16.07 11.60 -29.94
C GLU A 359 -14.70 11.06 -29.50
N LEU A 360 -14.68 9.90 -28.81
CA LEU A 360 -13.42 9.27 -28.38
C LEU A 360 -12.58 8.80 -29.57
N ARG A 361 -13.22 8.33 -30.64
CA ARG A 361 -12.54 8.00 -31.90
C ARG A 361 -11.87 9.23 -32.52
N ALA A 362 -12.58 10.36 -32.59
CA ALA A 362 -12.04 11.60 -33.12
C ALA A 362 -10.86 12.10 -32.28
N GLU A 363 -10.95 12.02 -30.96
CA GLU A 363 -9.87 12.40 -30.06
C GLU A 363 -8.64 11.49 -30.20
N HIS A 364 -8.84 10.17 -30.24
CA HIS A 364 -7.76 9.20 -30.47
C HIS A 364 -7.07 9.44 -31.82
N ARG A 365 -7.85 9.66 -32.89
CA ARG A 365 -7.33 9.98 -34.22
C ARG A 365 -6.52 11.28 -34.22
N LYS A 366 -7.00 12.34 -33.56
CA LYS A 366 -6.27 13.61 -33.44
C LYS A 366 -4.91 13.41 -32.76
N ARG A 367 -4.86 12.63 -31.68
CA ARG A 367 -3.62 12.29 -30.97
C ARG A 367 -2.65 11.51 -31.87
N ALA A 368 -3.14 10.51 -32.61
CA ALA A 368 -2.32 9.74 -33.55
C ALA A 368 -1.75 10.61 -34.69
N MET A 369 -2.57 11.50 -35.26
CA MET A 369 -2.13 12.45 -36.29
C MET A 369 -1.06 13.42 -35.76
N ALA A 370 -1.21 13.91 -34.54
CA ALA A 370 -0.21 14.79 -33.92
C ALA A 370 1.14 14.08 -33.71
N ILE A 371 1.13 12.77 -33.41
CA ILE A 371 2.35 11.96 -33.35
C ILE A 371 2.96 11.86 -34.75
N ALA A 372 2.18 11.47 -35.76
CA ALA A 372 2.68 11.33 -37.13
C ALA A 372 3.28 12.63 -37.68
N GLN A 373 2.67 13.79 -37.37
CA GLN A 373 3.19 15.10 -37.77
C GLN A 373 4.57 15.42 -37.18
N ARG A 374 4.88 14.97 -35.95
CA ARG A 374 6.20 15.19 -35.33
C ARG A 374 7.33 14.42 -36.01
N TYR A 375 7.01 13.37 -36.76
CA TYR A 375 7.98 12.57 -37.53
C TYR A 375 8.06 13.00 -39.01
N ARG A 376 7.23 13.93 -39.46
CA ARG A 376 7.35 14.53 -40.79
C ARG A 376 8.48 15.56 -40.73
N VAL A 377 9.68 15.11 -41.09
CA VAL A 377 10.85 15.96 -41.36
C VAL A 377 10.59 16.80 -42.60
#